data_AF-A0A8C0XIN9-F1
#
_entry.id   AF-A0A8C0XIN9-F1
#
_cell.length_a   1.000
_cell.length_b   1.000
_cell.length_c   1.000
_cell.angle_alpha   90.00
_cell.angle_beta   90.00
_cell.angle_gamma   90.00
#
_symmetry.space_group_name_H-M   'P 1'
#
loop_
_entity.id
_entity.type
_entity.pdbx_description
1 polymer ?
#
loop_
_entity_poly.entity_id
_entity_poly.type
_entity_poly.pdbx_seq_one_letter_code
_entity_poly.pdbx_strand_id
1 'polypeptide(L)' 'MSAAGTQLMDSTQGSVTFEDIAIYFTQEEWEFLDEAKKLLHLDVMQENFALAISLDCEHRREDEETSVSITVQRNP' A
#
# COMPACT_ATOMS: atom_id res chain seq x y z
N MET A 1 -26.54 -25.87 33.48
CA MET A 1 -25.54 -26.09 32.40
C MET A 1 -25.30 -24.74 31.76
N SER A 2 -24.19 -24.07 32.07
CA SER A 2 -23.88 -22.76 31.50
C SER A 2 -22.37 -22.59 31.43
N ALA A 3 -21.89 -22.50 30.19
CA ALA A 3 -20.86 -21.57 29.75
C ALA A 3 -20.90 -21.63 28.22
N ALA A 4 -21.72 -20.77 27.61
CA ALA A 4 -21.55 -20.44 26.21
C ALA A 4 -20.26 -19.62 26.13
N GLY A 5 -19.15 -20.31 25.88
CA GLY A 5 -17.92 -19.65 25.45
C GLY A 5 -18.18 -19.09 24.07
N THR A 6 -18.57 -17.82 24.00
CA THR A 6 -18.52 -17.06 22.76
C THR A 6 -17.06 -16.95 22.38
N GLN A 7 -16.58 -17.90 21.58
CA GLN A 7 -15.33 -17.73 20.84
C GLN A 7 -15.58 -16.62 19.84
N LEU A 8 -15.27 -15.40 20.27
CA LEU A 8 -15.08 -14.25 19.39
C LEU A 8 -13.93 -14.63 18.47
N MET A 9 -14.25 -15.24 17.34
CA MET A 9 -13.34 -15.39 16.22
C MET A 9 -13.04 -13.97 15.76
N ASP A 10 -11.99 -13.39 16.33
CA ASP A 10 -11.41 -12.13 15.88
C ASP A 10 -11.07 -12.33 14.40
N SER A 11 -11.99 -11.91 13.54
CA SER A 11 -11.86 -12.01 12.09
C SER A 11 -11.04 -10.84 11.59
N THR A 12 -9.97 -10.50 12.31
CA THR A 12 -8.85 -9.73 11.79
C THR A 12 -8.18 -10.62 10.76
N GLN A 13 -8.69 -10.58 9.52
CA GLN A 13 -7.85 -10.87 8.37
C GLN A 13 -6.69 -9.88 8.45
N GLY A 14 -5.58 -10.32 9.06
CA GLY A 14 -4.41 -9.48 9.29
C GLY A 14 -3.96 -8.90 7.96
N SER A 15 -3.94 -7.57 7.86
CA SER A 15 -3.35 -6.90 6.71
C SER A 15 -1.84 -7.15 6.73
N VAL A 16 -1.33 -7.74 5.66
CA VAL A 16 0.13 -7.86 5.44
C VAL A 16 0.60 -6.54 4.83
N THR A 17 1.59 -5.91 5.44
CA THR A 17 2.21 -4.69 4.88
C THR A 17 3.40 -5.05 4.01
N PHE A 18 3.90 -4.09 3.24
CA PHE A 18 5.08 -4.32 2.40
C PHE A 18 6.31 -4.67 3.26
N GLU A 19 6.42 -4.08 4.45
CA GLU A 19 7.49 -4.34 5.40
C GLU A 19 7.52 -5.80 5.89
N ASP A 20 6.37 -6.47 5.96
CA ASP A 20 6.28 -7.87 6.39
C ASP A 20 6.92 -8.84 5.38
N ILE A 21 7.07 -8.43 4.12
CA ILE A 21 7.58 -9.26 3.02
C ILE A 21 8.87 -8.72 2.38
N ALA A 22 9.22 -7.46 2.64
CA ALA A 22 10.40 -6.82 2.08
C ALA A 22 11.68 -7.28 2.77
N ILE A 23 12.73 -7.50 1.97
CA ILE A 23 14.07 -7.81 2.47
C ILE A 23 14.97 -6.62 2.19
N TYR A 24 15.55 -6.07 3.27
CA TYR A 24 16.50 -4.97 3.20
C TYR A 24 17.90 -5.47 3.53
N PHE A 25 18.87 -4.98 2.79
CA PHE A 25 20.29 -5.21 3.06
C PHE A 25 20.93 -3.91 3.52
N THR A 26 21.78 -4.00 4.55
CA THR A 26 22.73 -2.92 4.86
C THR A 26 23.80 -2.81 3.76
N GLN A 27 24.56 -1.71 3.76
CA GLN A 27 25.63 -1.51 2.78
C GLN A 27 26.68 -2.63 2.86
N GLU A 28 27.06 -3.00 4.08
CA GLU A 28 28.03 -4.07 4.33
C GLU A 28 27.48 -5.41 3.85
N GLU A 29 26.23 -5.75 4.17
CA GLU A 29 25.59 -6.98 3.69
C GLU A 29 25.47 -7.01 2.16
N TRP A 30 25.13 -5.87 1.56
CA TRP A 30 25.05 -5.72 0.11
C TRP A 30 26.38 -6.04 -0.56
N GLU A 31 27.50 -5.57 -0.02
CA GLU A 31 28.83 -5.86 -0.56
C GLU A 31 29.16 -7.35 -0.54
N PHE A 32 28.69 -8.08 0.47
CA PHE A 32 28.89 -9.54 0.59
C PHE A 32 27.91 -10.39 -0.24
N LEU A 33 26.89 -9.80 -0.87
CA LEU A 33 25.98 -10.55 -1.74
C LEU A 33 26.67 -10.99 -3.03
N ASP A 34 26.34 -12.20 -3.48
CA ASP A 34 26.66 -12.64 -4.84
C ASP A 34 25.91 -11.80 -5.88
N GLU A 35 26.47 -11.77 -7.09
CA GLU A 35 25.95 -10.95 -8.19
C GLU A 35 24.51 -11.33 -8.56
N ALA A 36 24.16 -12.63 -8.49
CA ALA A 36 22.82 -13.09 -8.83
C ALA A 36 21.77 -12.57 -7.82
N LYS A 37 22.11 -12.49 -6.54
CA LYS A 37 21.25 -11.92 -5.49
C LYS A 37 21.11 -10.40 -5.61
N LYS A 38 22.18 -9.70 -5.98
CA LYS A 38 22.12 -8.25 -6.26
C LYS A 38 21.20 -7.96 -7.44
N LEU A 39 21.35 -8.71 -8.53
CA LEU A 39 20.49 -8.60 -9.71
C LEU A 39 19.03 -8.88 -9.36
N LEU A 40 18.76 -9.99 -8.65
CA LEU A 40 17.40 -10.31 -8.22
C LEU A 40 16.78 -9.22 -7.36
N HIS A 41 17.53 -8.64 -6.42
CA HIS A 41 17.03 -7.53 -5.60
C HIS A 41 16.72 -6.30 -6.44
N LEU A 42 17.58 -5.94 -7.40
CA LEU A 42 17.34 -4.82 -8.31
C LEU A 42 16.11 -5.04 -9.18
N ASP A 43 15.92 -6.24 -9.72
CA ASP A 43 14.77 -6.60 -10.55
C ASP A 43 13.46 -6.49 -9.75
N VAL A 44 13.43 -7.06 -8.53
CA VAL A 44 12.26 -6.96 -7.64
C VAL A 44 11.97 -5.51 -7.25
N MET A 45 13.00 -4.72 -6.95
CA MET A 45 12.83 -3.30 -6.62
C MET A 45 12.35 -2.47 -7.80
N GLN A 46 12.73 -2.83 -9.03
CA GLN A 46 12.22 -2.18 -10.25
C GLN A 46 10.72 -2.43 -10.42
N GLU A 47 10.27 -3.67 -10.25
CA GLU A 47 8.84 -4.00 -10.30
C GLU A 47 8.05 -3.29 -9.20
N ASN A 48 8.57 -3.28 -7.96
CA ASN A 48 7.95 -2.57 -6.84
C ASN A 48 7.83 -1.07 -7.10
N PHE A 49 8.86 -0.44 -7.70
CA PHE A 49 8.82 0.98 -8.04
C PHE A 49 7.80 1.27 -9.15
N ALA A 50 7.72 0.43 -10.17
CA ALA A 50 6.72 0.54 -11.22
C ALA A 50 5.29 0.40 -10.67
N LEU A 51 5.08 -0.56 -9.75
CA LEU A 51 3.80 -0.72 -9.05
C LEU A 51 3.46 0.52 -8.20
N ALA A 52 4.43 1.06 -7.44
CA ALA A 52 4.23 2.28 -6.65
C ALA A 52 3.82 3.46 -7.54
N ILE A 53 4.48 3.65 -8.69
CA ILE A 53 4.09 4.67 -9.68
C ILE A 53 2.69 4.40 -10.23
N SER A 54 2.36 3.14 -10.53
CA SER A 54 1.03 2.77 -11.05
C SER A 54 -0.07 3.10 -10.03
N LEU A 55 0.14 2.79 -8.76
CA LEU A 55 -0.79 3.10 -7.67
C LEU A 55 -0.95 4.61 -7.46
N ASP A 56 0.13 5.37 -7.62
CA ASP A 56 0.11 6.84 -7.56
C ASP A 56 -0.66 7.45 -8.75
N CYS A 57 -0.59 6.81 -9.92
CA CYS A 57 -1.32 7.23 -11.12
C CYS A 57 -2.81 6.86 -11.10
N GLU A 58 -3.19 5.80 -10.39
CA GLU A 58 -4.59 5.37 -10.21
C GLU A 58 -5.41 6.39 -9.40
N HIS A 59 -4.76 7.29 -8.65
CA HIS A 59 -5.43 8.36 -7.89
C HIS A 59 -5.78 9.62 -8.69
N ARG A 60 -5.64 9.61 -10.03
CA ARG A 60 -6.07 10.74 -10.89
C ARG A 60 -7.38 10.46 -11.62
N ARG A 61 -8.41 9.94 -10.94
CA ARG A 61 -9.84 10.01 -11.28
C ARG A 61 -10.58 9.73 -9.97
N GLU A 62 -10.89 10.74 -9.15
CA GLU A 62 -12.19 11.41 -9.11
C GLU A 62 -12.01 12.69 -8.26
N ASP A 63 -11.55 13.77 -8.87
CA ASP A 63 -12.01 15.11 -8.50
C ASP A 63 -13.04 15.51 -9.56
N GLU A 64 -14.10 14.70 -9.68
CA GLU A 64 -15.36 15.23 -10.19
C GLU A 64 -15.97 16.06 -9.07
N GLU A 65 -16.06 17.34 -9.35
CA GLU A 65 -16.57 18.41 -8.51
C GLU A 65 -17.91 18.04 -7.83
N THR A 66 -17.86 17.47 -6.63
CA THR A 66 -19.04 17.45 -5.76
C THR A 66 -19.17 18.78 -5.02
N SER A 67 -19.58 19.80 -5.75
CA SER A 67 -20.47 20.82 -5.19
C SER A 67 -21.35 21.44 -6.25
N VAL A 68 -22.42 20.70 -6.52
CA VAL A 68 -23.70 21.21 -7.02
C VAL A 68 -24.14 22.41 -6.16
N SER A 69 -24.11 23.59 -6.79
CA SER A 69 -24.87 24.83 -6.54
C SER A 69 -25.57 25.05 -5.19
N ILE A 70 -25.17 26.11 -4.45
CA ILE A 70 -26.10 26.94 -3.67
C ILE A 70 -25.91 28.44 -3.99
N THR A 71 -26.99 29.06 -4.45
CA THR A 71 -27.07 30.39 -5.08
C THR A 71 -27.21 31.51 -4.05
N VAL A 72 -26.53 32.66 -4.25
CA VAL A 72 -27.08 33.98 -3.85
C VAL A 72 -26.81 34.99 -4.96
N GLN A 73 -27.70 35.05 -5.95
CA GLN A 73 -27.70 36.17 -6.91
C GLN A 73 -28.28 37.40 -6.20
N ARG A 74 -27.47 38.44 -6.10
CA ARG A 74 -27.84 39.73 -5.54
C ARG A 74 -28.78 40.44 -6.53
N ASN A 75 -30.04 40.63 -6.12
CA ASN A 75 -31.06 41.38 -6.86
C ASN A 75 -30.61 42.84 -7.05
N PRO A 76 -30.77 43.44 -8.25
CA PRO A 76 -30.64 44.89 -8.43
C PRO A 76 -31.69 45.70 -7.67
#